data_AF-A0A5C2G5S8-F1
#
_entry.id   AF-A0A5C2G5S8-F1
#
_cell.length_a   1.000
_cell.length_b   1.000
_cell.length_c   1.000
_cell.angle_alpha   90.00
_cell.angle_beta   90.00
_cell.angle_gamma   90.00
#
_symmetry.space_group_name_H-M   'P 1'
#
loop_
_entity.id
_entity.type
_entity.pdbx_description
1 polymer ?
#
loop_
_entity_poly.entity_id
_entity_poly.type
_entity_poly.pdbx_seq_one_letter_code
_entity_poly.pdbx_strand_id
1 'polypeptide(L)'
;EVQLVQSGAEVKKAGESLKISCQGSGYMFSTYWIGWVRQRPGKGLEYMGIIYAGDSSTTYSPSFQGQVTISADNSISTASLDWNSLKASDTATYYCARILTLKTKGSLWDVWGKGTTVTVSS
;
A
#
# COMPACT_ATOMS: atom_id res chain seq x y z
N GLU A 1 10.58 -13.58 13.07
CA GLU A 1 11.07 -12.70 12.01
C GLU A 1 9.99 -11.66 11.70
N VAL A 2 10.35 -10.43 11.34
CA VAL A 2 9.39 -9.38 10.98
C VAL A 2 9.07 -9.51 9.49
N GLN A 3 7.80 -9.59 9.12
CA GLN A 3 7.39 -9.78 7.73
C GLN A 3 6.15 -8.97 7.37
N LEU A 4 6.03 -8.63 6.08
CA LEU A 4 4.85 -8.07 5.45
C LEU A 4 4.43 -8.98 4.29
N VAL A 5 3.25 -9.58 4.39
CA VAL A 5 2.71 -10.52 3.39
C VAL A 5 1.59 -9.82 2.63
N GLN A 6 1.75 -9.67 1.32
CA GLN A 6 0.77 -9.02 0.47
C GLN A 6 -0.13 -10.03 -0.25
N SER A 7 -1.31 -9.58 -0.68
CA SER A 7 -2.14 -10.35 -1.61
C SER A 7 -1.39 -10.64 -2.91
N GLY A 8 -1.75 -11.78 -3.53
CA GLY A 8 -1.13 -12.25 -4.77
C GLY A 8 -1.44 -11.36 -5.98
N ALA A 9 -0.77 -11.63 -7.10
CA ALA A 9 -0.99 -10.89 -8.34
C ALA A 9 -2.43 -11.02 -8.84
N GLU A 10 -2.94 -9.94 -9.43
CA GLU A 10 -4.33 -9.86 -9.92
C GLU A 10 -4.38 -9.30 -11.35
N VAL A 11 -5.30 -9.84 -12.15
CA VAL A 11 -5.67 -9.28 -13.45
C VAL A 11 -7.07 -8.71 -13.34
N LYS A 12 -7.24 -7.44 -13.70
CA LYS A 12 -8.49 -6.69 -13.66
C LYS A 12 -8.82 -6.10 -15.02
N LYS A 13 -10.07 -5.70 -15.20
CA LYS A 13 -10.53 -4.87 -16.31
C LYS A 13 -10.66 -3.42 -15.87
N ALA A 14 -10.59 -2.50 -16.83
CA ALA A 14 -10.87 -1.10 -16.58
C ALA A 14 -12.28 -0.92 -15.98
N GLY A 15 -12.41 -0.07 -14.97
CA GLY A 15 -13.65 0.15 -14.22
C GLY A 15 -13.85 -0.76 -13.01
N GLU A 16 -13.09 -1.86 -12.88
CA GLU A 16 -13.18 -2.72 -11.69
C GLU A 16 -12.51 -2.09 -10.46
N SER A 17 -12.94 -2.55 -9.29
CA SER A 17 -12.28 -2.25 -8.02
C SER A 17 -11.18 -3.26 -7.69
N LEU A 18 -10.20 -2.80 -6.93
CA LEU A 18 -9.07 -3.56 -6.45
C LEU A 18 -8.91 -3.35 -4.95
N LYS A 19 -8.59 -4.42 -4.23
CA LYS A 19 -8.20 -4.36 -2.83
C LYS A 19 -6.92 -5.15 -2.64
N ILE A 20 -5.85 -4.45 -2.28
CA ILE A 20 -4.57 -5.08 -1.93
C ILE A 20 -4.48 -5.15 -0.42
N SER A 21 -4.29 -6.34 0.14
CA SER A 21 -4.03 -6.54 1.56
C SER A 21 -2.53 -6.65 1.83
N CYS A 22 -2.12 -6.20 3.01
CA CYS A 22 -0.77 -6.31 3.52
C CYS A 22 -0.81 -6.66 5.01
N GLN A 23 -0.56 -7.92 5.33
CA GLN A 23 -0.56 -8.43 6.69
C GLN A 23 0.84 -8.35 7.30
N GLY A 24 0.96 -7.70 8.46
CA GLY A 24 2.19 -7.65 9.23
C GLY A 24 2.26 -8.75 10.29
N SER A 25 3.44 -9.33 10.46
CA SER A 25 3.71 -10.33 11.51
C SER A 25 5.10 -10.14 12.14
N GLY A 26 5.26 -10.58 13.39
CA GLY A 26 6.52 -10.49 14.13
C GLY A 26 6.80 -9.13 14.78
N TYR A 27 5.81 -8.23 14.86
CA TYR A 27 5.88 -6.94 15.56
C TYR A 27 4.49 -6.46 15.97
N MET A 28 4.42 -5.44 16.83
CA MET A 28 3.16 -4.81 17.22
C MET A 28 2.66 -3.90 16.08
N PHE A 29 1.82 -4.44 15.21
CA PHE A 29 1.37 -3.76 13.98
C PHE A 29 0.80 -2.35 14.23
N SER A 30 -0.03 -2.21 15.28
CA SER A 30 -0.72 -0.98 15.65
C SER A 30 0.19 0.17 16.09
N THR A 31 1.48 -0.04 16.36
CA THR A 31 2.41 1.03 16.77
C THR A 31 3.20 1.62 15.61
N TYR A 32 2.93 1.21 14.36
CA TYR A 32 3.72 1.62 13.20
C TYR A 32 2.87 2.27 12.11
N TRP A 33 3.55 3.11 11.33
CA TRP A 33 3.06 3.59 10.06
C TRP A 33 3.27 2.51 8.99
N ILE A 34 2.27 2.33 8.13
CA ILE A 34 2.34 1.49 6.95
C ILE A 34 2.17 2.39 5.74
N GLY A 35 3.14 2.37 4.83
CA GLY A 35 3.10 3.15 3.61
C GLY A 35 2.90 2.31 2.37
N TRP A 36 2.32 2.95 1.37
CA TRP A 36 1.98 2.38 0.08
C TRP A 36 2.74 3.08 -1.03
N VAL A 37 3.32 2.28 -1.91
CA VAL A 37 4.15 2.72 -3.02
C VAL A 37 3.79 1.93 -4.26
N ARG A 38 3.69 2.59 -5.41
CA ARG A 38 3.45 1.96 -6.70
C ARG A 38 4.69 2.06 -7.58
N GLN A 39 4.96 1.02 -8.37
CA GLN A 39 5.98 1.01 -9.40
C GLN A 39 5.40 0.54 -10.73
N ARG A 40 5.37 1.42 -11.73
CA ARG A 40 4.99 1.05 -13.09
C ARG A 40 6.17 0.44 -13.85
N PRO A 41 5.92 -0.42 -14.86
CA PRO A 41 6.98 -0.95 -15.71
C PRO A 41 7.85 0.17 -16.28
N GLY A 42 9.17 0.09 -16.06
CA GLY A 42 10.14 1.08 -16.54
C GLY A 42 10.09 2.45 -15.86
N LYS A 43 9.39 2.59 -14.73
CA LYS A 43 9.31 3.84 -13.94
C LYS A 43 9.88 3.66 -12.54
N GLY A 44 10.20 4.80 -11.91
CA GLY A 44 10.59 4.85 -10.50
C GLY A 44 9.43 4.55 -9.55
N LEU A 45 9.74 4.55 -8.25
CA LEU A 45 8.75 4.39 -7.19
C LEU A 45 7.89 5.67 -7.06
N GLU A 46 6.57 5.48 -7.03
CA GLU A 46 5.57 6.53 -6.81
C GLU A 46 4.97 6.34 -5.40
N TYR A 47 5.24 7.30 -4.51
CA TYR A 47 4.62 7.31 -3.18
C TYR A 47 3.12 7.58 -3.28
N MET A 48 2.30 6.74 -2.64
CA MET A 48 0.84 6.85 -2.69
C MET A 48 0.28 7.50 -1.42
N GLY A 49 0.71 7.00 -0.26
CA GLY A 49 0.23 7.46 1.04
C GLY A 49 0.68 6.55 2.18
N ILE A 50 0.33 6.94 3.40
CA ILE A 50 0.62 6.21 4.64
C ILE A 50 -0.60 6.17 5.55
N ILE A 51 -0.64 5.17 6.42
CA ILE A 51 -1.58 5.05 7.52
C ILE A 51 -0.84 4.73 8.81
N TYR A 52 -1.17 5.41 9.90
CA TYR A 52 -0.78 4.96 11.23
C TYR A 52 -1.78 3.91 11.70
N ALA A 53 -1.31 2.68 11.88
CA ALA A 53 -2.21 1.58 12.20
C ALA A 53 -2.94 1.79 13.54
N GLY A 54 -2.32 2.50 14.50
CA GLY A 54 -2.85 2.65 15.86
C GLY A 54 -4.14 3.46 15.97
N ASP A 55 -4.27 4.52 15.17
CA ASP A 55 -5.43 5.43 15.19
C ASP A 55 -6.09 5.62 13.82
N SER A 56 -5.62 4.90 12.80
CA SER A 56 -6.08 5.02 11.41
C SER A 56 -5.88 6.39 10.77
N SER A 57 -4.98 7.23 11.31
CA SER A 57 -4.58 8.49 10.69
C SER A 57 -3.93 8.24 9.34
N THR A 58 -4.45 8.89 8.29
CA THR A 58 -3.99 8.70 6.90
C THR A 58 -3.43 9.97 6.31
N THR A 59 -2.44 9.84 5.44
CA THR A 59 -1.91 10.94 4.62
C THR A 59 -1.70 10.44 3.21
N TYR A 60 -2.26 11.15 2.24
CA TYR A 60 -2.16 10.80 0.83
C TYR A 60 -1.19 11.74 0.11
N SER A 61 -0.58 11.24 -0.95
CA SER A 61 0.05 12.11 -1.94
C SER A 61 -1.03 12.76 -2.82
N PRO A 62 -0.80 13.98 -3.36
CA PRO A 62 -1.81 14.72 -4.11
C PRO A 62 -2.39 13.94 -5.30
N SER A 63 -1.58 13.12 -5.97
CA SER A 63 -2.00 12.36 -7.14
C SER A 63 -2.96 11.20 -6.82
N PHE A 64 -2.99 10.72 -5.57
CA PHE A 64 -3.79 9.55 -5.18
C PHE A 64 -4.92 9.90 -4.21
N GLN A 65 -4.95 11.12 -3.69
CA GLN A 65 -6.01 11.60 -2.83
C GLN A 65 -7.37 11.55 -3.57
N GLY A 66 -8.34 10.90 -2.94
CA GLY A 66 -9.69 10.69 -3.50
C GLY A 66 -9.78 9.60 -4.57
N GLN A 67 -8.66 9.02 -5.02
CA GLN A 67 -8.66 7.87 -5.95
C GLN A 67 -8.53 6.54 -5.22
N VAL A 68 -7.75 6.52 -4.13
CA VAL A 68 -7.52 5.33 -3.31
C VAL A 68 -7.94 5.58 -1.87
N THR A 69 -8.31 4.51 -1.18
CA THR A 69 -8.58 4.49 0.26
C THR A 69 -7.56 3.58 0.92
N ILE A 70 -6.83 4.10 1.91
CA ILE A 70 -5.93 3.31 2.74
C ILE A 70 -6.65 3.05 4.07
N SER A 71 -6.65 1.80 4.52
CA SER A 71 -7.27 1.38 5.78
C SER A 71 -6.37 0.40 6.55
N ALA A 72 -6.64 0.25 7.85
CA ALA A 72 -5.94 -0.69 8.72
C ALA A 72 -6.93 -1.42 9.61
N ASP A 73 -6.75 -2.74 9.73
CA ASP A 73 -7.46 -3.61 10.66
C ASP A 73 -6.46 -4.20 11.65
N ASN A 74 -6.49 -3.68 12.88
CA ASN A 74 -5.60 -4.10 13.94
C ASN A 74 -5.91 -5.50 14.47
N SER A 75 -7.15 -5.99 14.33
CA SER A 75 -7.55 -7.32 14.83
C SER A 75 -6.82 -8.44 14.10
N ILE A 76 -6.50 -8.22 12.83
CA ILE A 76 -5.78 -9.16 11.95
C ILE A 76 -4.45 -8.60 11.45
N SER A 77 -3.98 -7.49 12.02
CA SER A 77 -2.72 -6.81 11.67
C SER A 77 -2.55 -6.56 10.17
N THR A 78 -3.59 -6.06 9.51
CA THR A 78 -3.64 -5.91 8.05
C THR A 78 -3.90 -4.48 7.63
N ALA A 79 -3.03 -3.90 6.81
CA ALA A 79 -3.32 -2.69 6.06
C ALA A 79 -3.93 -3.07 4.71
N SER A 80 -4.85 -2.25 4.20
CA SER A 80 -5.43 -2.42 2.87
C SER A 80 -5.30 -1.14 2.05
N LEU A 81 -5.14 -1.31 0.74
CA LEU A 81 -5.25 -0.28 -0.27
C LEU A 81 -6.42 -0.64 -1.19
N ASP A 82 -7.51 0.11 -1.08
CA ASP A 82 -8.69 -0.03 -1.92
C ASP A 82 -8.61 1.02 -3.04
N TRP A 83 -8.75 0.58 -4.30
CA TRP A 83 -8.74 1.44 -5.48
C TRP A 83 -10.02 1.20 -6.26
N ASN A 84 -10.81 2.26 -6.46
CA ASN A 84 -12.06 2.20 -7.22
C ASN A 84 -11.86 2.66 -8.67
N SER A 85 -12.53 1.99 -9.60
CA SER A 85 -12.56 2.36 -11.02
C SER A 85 -11.16 2.43 -11.65
N LEU A 86 -10.48 1.28 -11.68
CA LEU A 86 -9.15 1.15 -12.28
C LEU A 86 -9.11 1.59 -13.74
N LYS A 87 -7.99 2.17 -14.15
CA LYS A 87 -7.67 2.48 -15.56
C LYS A 87 -6.55 1.57 -16.04
N ALA A 88 -6.46 1.36 -17.35
CA ALA A 88 -5.34 0.60 -17.94
C ALA A 88 -3.96 1.13 -17.51
N SER A 89 -3.86 2.45 -17.31
CA SER A 89 -2.65 3.14 -16.81
C SER A 89 -2.25 2.80 -15.37
N ASP A 90 -3.13 2.12 -14.62
CA ASP A 90 -2.89 1.71 -13.23
C ASP A 90 -2.22 0.34 -13.11
N THR A 91 -1.87 -0.28 -14.25
CA THR A 91 -1.00 -1.46 -14.29
C THR A 91 0.35 -1.17 -13.65
N ALA A 92 0.65 -1.86 -12.55
CA ALA A 92 1.84 -1.64 -11.76
C ALA A 92 2.07 -2.75 -10.73
N THR A 93 3.24 -2.75 -10.09
CA THR A 93 3.45 -3.46 -8.82
C THR A 93 3.23 -2.49 -7.66
N TYR A 94 2.43 -2.92 -6.69
CA TYR A 94 2.08 -2.16 -5.51
C TYR A 94 2.75 -2.77 -4.30
N TYR A 95 3.43 -1.96 -3.50
CA TYR A 95 4.17 -2.40 -2.34
C TYR A 95 3.60 -1.73 -1.08
N CYS A 96 3.47 -2.52 -0.02
CA CYS A 96 3.35 -1.99 1.32
C CYS A 96 4.71 -2.03 2.02
N ALA A 97 4.97 -1.10 2.92
CA ALA A 97 6.17 -1.12 3.74
C ALA A 97 5.95 -0.49 5.11
N ARG A 98 6.66 -1.00 6.11
CA ARG A 98 6.66 -0.48 7.48
C ARG A 98 7.58 0.73 7.56
N ILE A 99 7.14 1.74 8.31
CA ILE A 99 7.91 2.94 8.58
C ILE A 99 8.19 3.04 10.09
N LEU A 100 9.47 3.12 10.45
CA LEU A 100 9.92 3.23 11.85
C LEU A 100 9.71 4.63 12.43
N THR A 101 10.04 5.66 11.66
CA THR A 101 9.93 7.06 12.09
C THR A 101 9.64 7.95 10.89
N LEU A 102 8.69 8.87 11.05
CA LEU A 102 8.50 10.01 10.14
C LEU A 102 9.45 11.14 10.58
N LYS A 103 10.41 11.53 9.74
CA LYS A 103 11.30 12.67 10.01
C LYS A 103 11.15 13.73 8.92
N THR A 104 11.50 14.97 9.26
CA THR A 104 11.44 16.13 8.34
C THR A 104 12.29 15.98 7.08
N LYS A 105 13.33 15.13 7.10
CA LYS A 105 14.23 14.85 5.97
C LYS A 105 14.00 13.49 5.29
N GLY A 106 12.90 12.81 5.62
CA GLY A 106 12.53 11.52 5.03
C GLY A 106 12.08 10.49 6.07
N SER A 107 11.30 9.52 5.59
CA SER A 107 10.82 8.40 6.41
C SER A 107 11.79 7.22 6.34
N LEU A 108 12.00 6.54 7.46
CA LEU A 108 12.81 5.31 7.51
C LEU A 108 11.90 4.11 7.24
N TRP A 109 12.03 3.54 6.04
CA TRP A 109 11.32 2.35 5.58
C TRP A 109 12.23 1.14 5.75
N ASP A 110 11.83 0.15 6.54
CA ASP A 110 12.74 -0.93 6.93
C ASP A 110 12.28 -2.32 6.50
N VAL A 111 10.98 -2.57 6.46
CA VAL A 111 10.40 -3.85 6.01
C VAL A 111 9.45 -3.59 4.86
N TRP A 112 9.64 -4.32 3.76
CA TRP A 112 8.85 -4.22 2.54
C TRP A 112 8.12 -5.52 2.26
N GLY A 113 6.88 -5.42 1.80
CA GLY A 113 6.17 -6.52 1.18
C GLY A 113 6.81 -6.91 -0.15
N LYS A 114 6.54 -8.13 -0.62
CA LYS A 114 7.06 -8.63 -1.90
C LYS A 114 6.46 -7.95 -3.12
N GLY A 115 5.40 -7.17 -2.94
CA GLY A 115 4.67 -6.51 -4.01
C GLY A 115 3.52 -7.34 -4.56
N THR A 116 2.45 -6.66 -4.92
CA THR A 116 1.28 -7.20 -5.60
C THR A 116 1.29 -6.65 -7.02
N THR A 117 1.51 -7.52 -8.01
CA THR A 117 1.44 -7.11 -9.43
C THR A 117 -0.01 -7.07 -9.88
N VAL A 118 -0.46 -5.91 -10.34
CA VAL A 118 -1.81 -5.74 -10.89
C VAL A 118 -1.70 -5.39 -12.37
N THR A 119 -2.37 -6.18 -13.21
CA THR A 119 -2.49 -5.92 -14.64
C THR A 119 -3.92 -5.50 -14.96
N VAL A 120 -4.10 -4.31 -15.52
CA VAL A 120 -5.42 -3.78 -15.90
C VAL A 120 -5.56 -3.82 -17.41
N SER A 121 -6.45 -4.68 -17.88
CA SER A 121 -6.84 -4.80 -19.29
C SER A 121 -7.92 -3.79 -19.66
N SER A 122 -7.88 -3.32 -20.90
CA SER A 122 -8.88 -2.42 -21.49
C SER A 122 -10.19 -3.13 -21.84
#